data_AF-A0A4Z0QQ95-F1
#
_entry.id   AF-A0A4Z0QQ95-F1
#
_cell.length_a   1.000
_cell.length_b   1.000
_cell.length_c   1.000
_cell.angle_alpha   90.00
_cell.angle_beta   90.00
_cell.angle_gamma   90.00
#
_symmetry.space_group_name_H-M   'P 1'
#
loop_
_entity.id
_entity.type
_entity.pdbx_description
1 polymer ?
#
loop_
_entity_poly.entity_id
_entity_poly.type
_entity_poly.pdbx_seq_one_letter_code
_entity_poly.pdbx_strand_id
1 'polypeptide(L)'
;MPEVLRNLNDNLKQQVALYEELNVLEIEKQKALIANNLQGIEEITAQEEQLLLGANHLEKERMLWAEHIGRDLGKASEDLTLVELAEHFPVLEEVRLDLDKVVSRLQEVHDINAQLLQQAMKIVEFTVGMLTHQEKNTYAHPHRRENERNEKLHLLDRRI
;
A
#
# COMPACT_ATOMS: atom_id res chain seq x y z
N MET A 1 -7.24 -36.80 -6.02
CA MET A 1 -8.27 -35.79 -6.37
C MET A 1 -8.96 -35.17 -5.16
N PRO A 2 -9.81 -35.87 -4.37
CA PRO A 2 -10.59 -35.20 -3.32
C PRO A 2 -9.71 -34.62 -2.18
N GLU A 3 -8.57 -35.24 -1.89
CA GLU A 3 -7.65 -34.77 -0.86
C GLU A 3 -6.90 -33.49 -1.26
N VAL A 4 -6.45 -33.38 -2.52
CA VAL A 4 -5.78 -32.17 -3.05
C VAL A 4 -6.74 -30.99 -3.05
N LEU A 5 -7.98 -31.19 -3.49
CA LEU A 5 -9.01 -30.15 -3.47
C LEU A 5 -9.35 -29.69 -2.06
N ARG A 6 -9.43 -30.62 -1.09
CA ARG A 6 -9.63 -30.29 0.32
C ARG A 6 -8.47 -29.47 0.86
N ASN A 7 -7.23 -29.88 0.59
CA ASN A 7 -6.04 -29.16 1.05
C ASN A 7 -5.96 -27.75 0.45
N LEU A 8 -6.33 -27.57 -0.81
CA LEU A 8 -6.44 -26.24 -1.43
C LEU A 8 -7.49 -25.39 -0.72
N ASN A 9 -8.68 -25.94 -0.48
CA ASN A 9 -9.76 -25.22 0.21
C ASN A 9 -9.33 -24.79 1.63
N ASP A 10 -8.70 -25.70 2.38
CA ASP A 10 -8.22 -25.42 3.73
C ASP A 10 -7.11 -24.35 3.73
N ASN A 11 -6.18 -24.42 2.77
CA ASN A 11 -5.15 -23.39 2.57
C ASN A 11 -5.77 -22.02 2.25
N LEU A 12 -6.76 -21.95 1.34
CA LEU A 12 -7.47 -20.71 1.02
C LEU A 12 -8.19 -20.14 2.24
N LYS A 13 -8.81 -20.97 3.07
CA LYS A 13 -9.44 -20.53 4.33
C LYS A 13 -8.43 -19.97 5.32
N GLN A 14 -7.24 -20.54 5.39
CA GLN A 14 -6.15 -19.99 6.20
C GLN A 14 -5.67 -18.64 5.65
N GLN A 15 -5.61 -18.47 4.33
CA GLN A 15 -5.31 -17.17 3.71
C GLN A 15 -6.37 -16.12 4.06
N VAL A 16 -7.66 -16.47 4.01
CA VAL A 16 -8.76 -15.58 4.43
C VAL A 16 -8.55 -15.11 5.87
N ALA A 17 -8.33 -16.03 6.81
CA ALA A 17 -8.11 -15.67 8.22
C ALA A 17 -6.89 -14.75 8.41
N LEU A 18 -5.79 -15.04 7.70
CA LEU A 18 -4.60 -14.19 7.75
C LEU A 18 -4.87 -12.78 7.21
N TYR A 19 -5.59 -12.66 6.10
CA TYR A 19 -5.95 -11.36 5.55
C TYR A 19 -6.98 -10.61 6.41
N GLU A 20 -7.83 -11.30 7.16
CA GLU A 20 -8.68 -10.69 8.18
C GLU A 20 -7.85 -10.11 9.33
N GLU A 21 -6.82 -10.82 9.79
CA GLU A 21 -5.88 -10.29 10.79
C GLU A 21 -5.12 -9.07 10.27
N LEU A 22 -4.64 -9.10 9.03
CA LEU A 22 -4.01 -7.95 8.39
C LEU A 22 -4.96 -6.75 8.27
N ASN A 23 -6.23 -6.98 7.96
CA ASN A 23 -7.23 -5.91 7.93
C ASN A 23 -7.39 -5.22 9.30
N VAL A 24 -7.36 -6.00 10.39
CA VAL A 24 -7.41 -5.44 11.74
C VAL A 24 -6.18 -4.57 11.99
N LEU A 25 -4.98 -5.04 11.63
CA LEU A 25 -3.75 -4.27 11.78
C LEU A 25 -3.77 -2.97 10.97
N GLU A 26 -4.20 -3.00 9.71
CA GLU A 26 -4.30 -1.80 8.86
C GLU A 26 -5.30 -0.78 9.44
N ILE A 27 -6.40 -1.22 10.07
CA ILE A 27 -7.34 -0.33 10.78
C ILE A 27 -6.70 0.28 12.02
N GLU A 28 -5.94 -0.49 12.81
CA GLU A 28 -5.20 0.05 13.96
C GLU A 28 -4.10 1.02 13.51
N LYS A 29 -3.43 0.73 12.39
CA LYS A 29 -2.42 1.60 11.77
C LYS A 29 -3.05 2.91 11.34
N GLN A 30 -4.25 2.88 10.75
CA GLN A 30 -5.02 4.07 10.40
C GLN A 30 -5.25 4.96 11.62
N LYS A 31 -5.66 4.37 12.76
CA LYS A 31 -5.85 5.12 14.01
C LYS A 31 -4.54 5.73 14.51
N ALA A 32 -3.44 4.97 14.47
CA ALA A 32 -2.12 5.46 14.86
C ALA A 32 -1.63 6.61 13.97
N LEU A 33 -1.87 6.53 12.65
CA LEU A 33 -1.58 7.60 11.69
C LEU A 33 -2.35 8.88 12.01
N ILE A 34 -3.66 8.78 12.26
CA ILE A 34 -4.49 9.94 12.63
C ILE A 34 -4.00 10.58 13.94
N ALA A 35 -3.56 9.75 14.89
CA ALA A 35 -3.03 10.21 16.17
C ALA A 35 -1.57 10.70 16.12
N ASN A 36 -0.90 10.61 14.96
CA ASN A 36 0.55 10.82 14.82
C ASN A 36 1.39 10.00 15.82
N ASN A 37 0.94 8.78 16.16
CA ASN A 37 1.63 7.89 17.06
C ASN A 37 2.70 7.08 16.29
N LEU A 38 3.91 7.63 16.17
CA LEU A 38 5.02 6.99 15.45
C LEU A 38 5.37 5.61 16.01
N GLN A 39 5.43 5.47 17.34
CA GLN A 39 5.73 4.18 17.97
C GLN A 39 4.66 3.13 17.63
N GLY A 40 3.38 3.51 17.66
CA GLY A 40 2.29 2.62 17.27
C GLY A 40 2.36 2.19 15.79
N ILE A 41 2.74 3.12 14.91
CA ILE A 41 2.92 2.81 13.48
C ILE A 41 4.06 1.80 13.29
N GLU A 42 5.19 1.97 13.99
CA GLU A 42 6.34 1.06 13.93
C GLU A 42 5.98 -0.34 14.47
N GLU A 43 5.33 -0.42 15.63
CA GLU A 43 4.92 -1.68 16.25
C GLU A 43 3.94 -2.46 15.37
N ILE A 44 2.94 -1.78 14.79
CA ILE A 44 1.96 -2.41 13.90
C ILE A 44 2.62 -2.86 12.61
N THR A 45 3.51 -2.05 12.02
CA THR A 45 4.23 -2.42 10.79
C THR A 45 5.07 -3.69 11.00
N ALA A 46 5.73 -3.83 12.15
CA ALA A 46 6.48 -5.04 12.47
C ALA A 46 5.57 -6.28 12.57
N GLN A 47 4.34 -6.13 13.08
CA GLN A 47 3.37 -7.22 13.12
C GLN A 47 2.86 -7.60 11.72
N GLU A 48 2.61 -6.62 10.86
CA GLU A 48 2.23 -6.83 9.46
C GLU A 48 3.32 -7.63 8.70
N GLU A 49 4.59 -7.29 8.92
CA GLU A 49 5.72 -8.03 8.32
C GLU A 49 5.74 -9.51 8.73
N GLN A 50 5.45 -9.82 10.00
CA GLN A 50 5.38 -11.21 10.45
C GLN A 50 4.23 -11.97 9.79
N LEU A 51 3.05 -11.34 9.66
CA LEU A 51 1.90 -11.96 8.97
C LEU A 51 2.18 -12.16 7.47
N LEU A 52 2.88 -11.23 6.82
CA LEU A 52 3.26 -11.35 5.41
C LEU A 52 4.19 -12.55 5.16
N LEU A 53 5.04 -12.94 6.12
CA LEU A 53 5.82 -14.17 6.01
C LEU A 53 4.92 -15.41 5.97
N GLY A 54 3.86 -15.43 6.79
CA GLY A 54 2.83 -16.47 6.77
C GLY A 54 2.06 -16.50 5.44
N ALA A 55 1.65 -15.34 4.94
CA ALA A 55 0.96 -15.21 3.66
C ALA A 55 1.80 -15.78 2.51
N ASN A 56 3.10 -15.45 2.49
CA ASN A 56 4.04 -15.96 1.49
C ASN A 56 4.19 -17.49 1.53
N HIS A 57 4.10 -18.10 2.72
CA HIS A 57 4.13 -19.55 2.85
C HIS A 57 2.86 -20.20 2.29
N LEU A 58 1.69 -19.68 2.70
CA LEU A 58 0.40 -20.18 2.23
C LEU A 58 0.25 -20.02 0.72
N GLU A 59 0.77 -18.94 0.14
CA GLU A 59 0.69 -18.71 -1.30
C GLU A 59 1.55 -19.72 -2.10
N LYS A 60 2.73 -20.06 -1.59
CA LYS A 60 3.56 -21.13 -2.20
C LYS A 60 2.84 -22.47 -2.17
N GLU A 61 2.20 -22.80 -1.06
CA GLU A 61 1.39 -24.02 -0.97
C GLU A 61 0.19 -24.00 -1.92
N ARG A 62 -0.52 -22.87 -2.02
CA ARG A 62 -1.62 -22.67 -2.96
C ARG A 62 -1.19 -22.93 -4.41
N MET A 63 -0.03 -22.40 -4.81
CA MET A 63 0.55 -22.63 -6.14
C MET A 63 0.85 -24.12 -6.39
N LEU A 64 1.40 -24.84 -5.42
CA LEU A 64 1.64 -26.28 -5.54
C LEU A 64 0.34 -27.04 -5.78
N TRP A 65 -0.71 -26.75 -4.99
CA TRP A 65 -2.00 -27.39 -5.16
C TRP A 65 -2.68 -27.05 -6.48
N ALA A 66 -2.60 -25.79 -6.91
CA ALA A 66 -3.11 -25.35 -8.21
C ALA A 66 -2.40 -26.05 -9.37
N GLU A 67 -1.07 -26.24 -9.29
CA GLU A 67 -0.31 -26.94 -10.31
C GLU A 67 -0.73 -28.42 -10.41
N HIS A 68 -0.92 -29.09 -9.27
CA HIS A 68 -1.41 -30.45 -9.22
C HIS A 68 -2.79 -30.59 -9.89
N ILE A 69 -3.71 -29.68 -9.58
CA ILE A 69 -5.06 -29.67 -10.19
C ILE A 69 -4.98 -29.34 -11.68
N GLY A 70 -4.11 -28.41 -12.09
CA GLY A 70 -3.93 -28.03 -13.49
C GLY A 70 -3.43 -29.17 -14.37
N ARG A 71 -2.43 -29.94 -13.88
CA ARG A 71 -1.98 -31.15 -14.57
C ARG A 71 -3.11 -32.14 -14.80
N ASP A 72 -3.98 -32.31 -13.81
CA ASP A 72 -5.10 -33.25 -13.92
C ASP A 72 -6.23 -32.73 -14.84
N LEU A 73 -6.40 -31.40 -14.94
CA LEU A 73 -7.34 -30.75 -15.85
C LEU A 73 -6.77 -30.54 -17.27
N GLY A 74 -5.48 -30.84 -17.49
CA GLY A 74 -4.79 -30.59 -18.76
C GLY A 74 -4.58 -29.11 -19.08
N LYS A 75 -4.63 -28.22 -18.07
CA LYS A 75 -4.39 -26.78 -18.19
C LYS A 75 -3.04 -26.40 -17.58
N ALA A 76 -2.39 -25.35 -18.10
CA ALA A 76 -1.21 -24.79 -17.46
C ALA A 76 -1.60 -24.12 -16.13
N SER A 77 -0.76 -24.26 -15.11
CA SER A 77 -1.02 -23.70 -13.76
C SER A 77 -1.13 -22.18 -13.75
N GLU A 78 -0.54 -21.51 -14.74
CA GLU A 78 -0.50 -20.05 -14.87
C GLU A 78 -1.85 -19.47 -15.31
N ASP A 79 -2.67 -20.28 -16.00
CA ASP A 79 -3.97 -19.88 -16.52
C ASP A 79 -5.12 -20.18 -15.53
N LEU A 80 -4.86 -20.96 -14.47
CA LEU A 80 -5.88 -21.39 -13.52
C LEU A 80 -6.13 -20.34 -12.44
N THR A 81 -7.03 -19.41 -12.76
CA THR A 81 -7.55 -18.45 -11.77
C THR A 81 -8.45 -19.15 -10.74
N LEU A 82 -8.59 -18.55 -9.56
CA LEU A 82 -9.49 -19.07 -8.52
C LEU A 82 -10.96 -19.07 -8.99
N VAL A 83 -11.31 -18.17 -9.89
CA VAL A 83 -12.63 -18.11 -10.55
C VAL A 83 -12.85 -19.38 -11.38
N GLU A 84 -11.91 -19.73 -12.26
CA GLU A 84 -12.00 -20.96 -13.07
C GLU A 84 -12.02 -22.23 -12.19
N LEU A 85 -11.25 -22.24 -11.11
CA LEU A 85 -11.27 -23.35 -10.15
C LEU A 85 -12.64 -23.50 -9.47
N ALA A 86 -13.29 -22.39 -9.11
CA ALA A 86 -14.62 -22.42 -8.51
C ALA A 86 -15.72 -22.85 -9.50
N GLU A 87 -15.58 -22.54 -10.79
CA GLU A 87 -16.47 -23.05 -11.84
C GLU A 87 -16.42 -24.58 -11.96
N HIS A 88 -15.22 -25.16 -11.86
CA HIS A 88 -15.03 -26.61 -11.89
C HIS A 88 -15.33 -27.29 -10.55
N PHE A 89 -15.08 -26.59 -9.44
CA PHE A 89 -15.24 -27.09 -8.08
C PHE A 89 -16.06 -26.13 -7.22
N PRO A 90 -17.41 -26.26 -7.21
CA PRO A 90 -18.30 -25.36 -6.48
C PRO A 90 -18.02 -25.24 -4.97
N VAL A 91 -17.30 -26.21 -4.39
CA VAL A 91 -16.85 -26.16 -2.97
C VAL A 91 -15.90 -24.99 -2.68
N LEU A 92 -15.25 -24.43 -3.71
CA LEU A 92 -14.33 -23.30 -3.58
C LEU A 92 -15.03 -21.95 -3.70
N GLU A 93 -16.30 -21.91 -4.09
CA GLU A 93 -17.00 -20.64 -4.34
C GLU A 93 -17.17 -19.80 -3.06
N GLU A 94 -17.46 -20.45 -1.94
CA GLU A 94 -17.58 -19.78 -0.64
C GLU A 94 -16.26 -19.09 -0.26
N VAL A 95 -15.16 -19.83 -0.26
CA VAL A 95 -13.85 -19.27 0.11
C VAL A 95 -13.35 -18.24 -0.90
N ARG A 96 -13.71 -18.38 -2.18
CA ARG A 96 -13.41 -17.36 -3.21
C ARG A 96 -14.07 -16.03 -2.88
N LEU A 97 -15.36 -16.05 -2.56
CA LEU A 97 -16.11 -14.84 -2.19
C LEU A 97 -15.57 -14.19 -0.91
N ASP A 98 -15.21 -15.00 0.08
CA ASP A 98 -14.61 -14.50 1.32
C ASP A 98 -13.25 -13.83 1.04
N LEU A 99 -12.41 -14.45 0.22
CA LEU A 99 -11.10 -13.92 -0.14
C LEU A 99 -11.21 -12.63 -0.95
N ASP A 100 -12.11 -12.58 -1.94
CA ASP A 100 -12.41 -11.35 -2.70
C ASP A 100 -12.83 -10.21 -1.77
N LYS A 101 -13.71 -10.48 -0.81
CA LYS A 101 -14.21 -9.50 0.15
C LYS A 101 -13.09 -8.99 1.07
N VAL A 102 -12.31 -9.88 1.65
CA VAL A 102 -11.27 -9.54 2.62
C VAL A 102 -10.11 -8.80 1.95
N VAL A 103 -9.71 -9.22 0.74
CA VAL A 103 -8.67 -8.53 -0.04
C VAL A 103 -9.13 -7.16 -0.52
N SER A 104 -10.36 -7.03 -1.02
CA SER A 104 -10.91 -5.73 -1.41
C SER A 104 -10.91 -4.76 -0.24
N ARG A 105 -11.34 -5.23 0.94
CA ARG A 105 -11.32 -4.41 2.15
C ARG A 105 -9.91 -4.00 2.55
N LEU A 106 -8.93 -4.90 2.44
CA LEU A 106 -7.55 -4.63 2.78
C LEU A 106 -6.98 -3.54 1.87
N GLN A 107 -7.25 -3.63 0.56
CA GLN A 107 -6.85 -2.61 -0.42
C GLN A 107 -7.44 -1.24 -0.09
N GLU A 108 -8.74 -1.15 0.22
CA GLU A 108 -9.38 0.11 0.59
C GLU A 108 -8.71 0.78 1.79
N VAL A 109 -8.47 0.03 2.87
CA VAL A 109 -7.86 0.59 4.10
C VAL A 109 -6.40 0.97 3.86
N HIS A 110 -5.66 0.13 3.15
CA HIS A 110 -4.26 0.40 2.80
C HIS A 110 -4.11 1.67 1.95
N ASP A 111 -4.98 1.87 0.95
CA ASP A 111 -4.98 3.06 0.11
C ASP A 111 -5.26 4.34 0.93
N ILE A 112 -6.18 4.27 1.90
CA ILE A 112 -6.44 5.38 2.81
C ILE A 112 -5.20 5.68 3.66
N ASN A 113 -4.55 4.65 4.20
CA ASN A 113 -3.34 4.80 5.01
C ASN A 113 -2.17 5.39 4.20
N ALA A 114 -2.00 4.95 2.95
CA ALA A 114 -1.03 5.52 2.03
C ALA A 114 -1.30 7.01 1.76
N GLN A 115 -2.57 7.41 1.57
CA GLN A 115 -2.94 8.81 1.40
C GLN A 115 -2.65 9.65 2.65
N LEU A 116 -2.94 9.13 3.85
CA LEU A 116 -2.63 9.81 5.12
C LEU A 116 -1.13 10.05 5.27
N LEU A 117 -0.31 9.05 4.98
CA LEU A 117 1.15 9.16 4.99
C LEU A 117 1.65 10.20 3.98
N GLN A 118 1.12 10.18 2.75
CA GLN A 118 1.47 11.17 1.73
C GLN A 118 1.11 12.60 2.14
N GLN A 119 -0.04 12.80 2.80
CA GLN A 119 -0.44 14.10 3.32
C GLN A 119 0.49 14.57 4.44
N ALA A 120 0.85 13.69 5.37
CA ALA A 120 1.81 14.00 6.43
C ALA A 120 3.17 14.44 5.85
N MET A 121 3.67 13.72 4.84
CA MET A 121 4.92 14.08 4.16
C MET A 121 4.86 15.44 3.48
N LYS A 122 3.75 15.79 2.80
CA LYS A 122 3.56 17.12 2.20
C LYS A 122 3.63 18.24 3.24
N ILE A 123 3.08 18.02 4.44
CA ILE A 123 3.14 18.99 5.54
C ILE A 123 4.57 19.17 6.02
N VAL A 124 5.33 18.07 6.18
CA VAL A 124 6.74 18.11 6.57
C VAL A 124 7.56 18.87 5.52
N GLU A 125 7.41 18.53 4.24
CA GLU A 125 8.09 19.21 3.13
C GLU A 125 7.79 20.71 3.09
N PHE A 126 6.52 21.09 3.24
CA PHE A 126 6.10 22.50 3.30
C PHE A 126 6.75 23.22 4.49
N THR A 127 6.75 22.60 5.67
CA THR A 127 7.30 23.18 6.90
C THR A 127 8.82 23.39 6.78
N VAL A 128 9.55 22.39 6.26
CA VAL A 128 10.98 22.50 5.99
C VAL A 128 11.26 23.57 4.93
N GLY A 129 10.45 23.63 3.87
CA GLY A 129 10.53 24.66 2.85
C GLY A 129 10.36 26.07 3.42
N MET A 130 9.41 26.27 4.34
CA MET A 130 9.24 27.56 5.00
C MET A 130 10.46 27.95 5.84
N LEU A 131 10.95 27.05 6.71
CA LEU A 131 12.09 27.33 7.58
C LEU A 131 13.37 27.67 6.78
N THR A 132 13.62 26.95 5.68
CA THR A 132 14.80 27.18 4.82
C THR A 132 14.71 28.45 3.96
N HIS A 133 13.51 28.94 3.65
CA HIS A 133 13.33 30.21 2.93
C HIS A 133 13.48 31.45 3.83
N GLN A 134 13.29 31.32 5.16
CA GLN A 134 13.42 32.48 6.07
C GLN A 134 14.88 32.93 6.31
N GLU A 135 15.88 32.07 6.09
CA GLU A 135 17.28 32.44 6.29
C GLU A 135 17.84 33.42 5.23
N LYS A 136 17.18 33.59 4.08
CA LYS A 136 17.69 34.42 2.98
C LYS A 136 17.31 35.92 3.06
N ASN A 137 16.44 36.34 3.98
CA ASN A 137 15.84 37.68 3.95
C ASN A 137 16.12 38.59 5.15
N THR A 138 17.08 38.26 6.02
CA THR A 138 17.33 39.07 7.23
C THR A 138 18.67 39.82 7.16
N TYR A 139 18.58 41.14 6.91
CA TYR A 139 19.61 42.20 6.91
C TYR A 139 20.63 42.27 5.75
N ALA A 140 20.23 42.91 4.65
CA ALA A 140 21.18 43.67 3.82
C ALA A 140 21.31 45.09 4.40
N HIS A 141 22.45 45.40 5.02
CA HIS A 141 22.77 46.75 5.53
C HIS A 141 22.65 47.82 4.43
N PRO A 142 21.95 48.95 4.65
CA PRO A 142 21.69 49.93 3.61
C PRO A 142 22.78 51.01 3.58
N HIS A 143 24.04 50.65 3.30
CA HIS A 143 25.05 51.66 2.96
C HIS A 143 26.06 51.14 1.92
N ARG A 144 25.68 51.22 0.65
CA ARG A 144 26.64 51.52 -0.42
C ARG A 144 25.95 52.39 -1.47
N ARG A 145 26.22 53.70 -1.40
CA ARG A 145 25.79 54.67 -2.40
C ARG A 145 26.61 54.47 -3.68
N GLU A 146 25.86 54.33 -4.77
CA GLU A 146 25.97 55.14 -5.99
C GLU A 146 27.11 54.86 -6.98
N ASN A 147 26.74 54.94 -8.27
CA ASN A 147 27.49 54.71 -9.52
C ASN A 147 27.66 53.24 -9.93
N GLU A 148 27.20 52.74 -11.08
CA GLU A 148 26.88 53.38 -12.35
C GLU A 148 26.02 52.45 -13.24
N ARG A 149 25.13 53.09 -14.02
CA ARG A 149 24.73 52.70 -15.40
C ARG A 149 23.92 51.41 -15.59
N ASN A 150 22.62 51.56 -15.43
CA ASN A 150 21.70 51.65 -16.58
C ASN A 150 21.98 50.71 -17.78
N GLU A 151 21.77 49.40 -17.62
CA GLU A 151 21.35 48.54 -18.73
C GLU A 151 19.96 47.97 -18.42
N LYS A 152 18.97 48.74 -18.89
CA LYS A 152 17.60 48.36 -19.26
C LYS A 152 17.22 46.89 -18.99
N LEU A 153 16.74 46.60 -17.78
CA LEU A 153 15.84 45.48 -17.53
C LEU A 153 14.47 45.81 -18.17
N HIS A 154 14.37 45.59 -19.47
CA HIS A 154 13.10 45.58 -20.21
C HIS A 154 12.39 44.25 -19.93
N LEU A 155 11.76 44.13 -18.75
CA LEU A 155 10.91 42.99 -18.39
C LEU A 155 9.45 43.40 -18.14
N LEU A 156 9.11 44.65 -18.44
CA LEU A 156 7.77 45.22 -18.29
C LEU A 156 7.07 45.44 -19.64
N ASP A 157 7.18 44.47 -20.56
CA ASP A 157 6.16 44.35 -21.60
C ASP A 157 4.95 43.62 -21.01
N ARG A 158 4.16 44.40 -20.27
CA ARG A 158 2.82 44.07 -19.80
C ARG A 158 1.83 44.78 -20.72
N ARG A 159 1.15 44.04 -21.59
CA ARG A 159 -0.23 44.39 -21.96
C ARG A 159 -0.98 43.20 -22.59
N ILE A 160 -2.13 42.92 -21.96
CA ILE A 160 -3.45 42.51 -22.50
C ILE A 160 -3.42 41.76 -23.84
#